data_AF-A0A453NQ58-F1
#
_entry.id   AF-A0A453NQ58-F1
#
_cell.length_a   1.000
_cell.length_b   1.000
_cell.length_c   1.000
_cell.angle_alpha   90.00
_cell.angle_beta   90.00
_cell.angle_gamma   90.00
#
_symmetry.space_group_name_H-M   'P 1'
#
loop_
_entity.id
_entity.type
_entity.pdbx_description
1 polymer ?
#
loop_
_entity_poly.entity_id
_entity_poly.type
_entity_poly.pdbx_seq_one_letter_code
_entity_poly.pdbx_strand_id
1 'polypeptide(L)'
;MEGNKICKQIPWRENGELFVAWRDGRTGYPWIDAIMIQLRKWGWMHHLARHSVACFLTRGDLYIHWEQGRDVFERLLIDSDWAINNGNWLWLSCSSFFYQYHRIYSPISFGKKYDPNGDYI
;
A
#
# COMPACT_ATOMS: atom_id res chain seq x y z
N MET A 1 -2.68 15.02 6.38
CA MET A 1 -2.55 14.37 7.71
C MET A 1 -2.67 15.45 8.74
N GLU A 2 -1.83 16.47 8.63
CA GLU A 2 -1.97 17.72 9.37
C GLU A 2 -3.37 18.32 9.19
N GLY A 3 -3.94 18.85 10.26
CA GLY A 3 -5.29 19.42 10.28
C GLY A 3 -6.46 18.42 10.26
N ASN A 4 -6.20 17.10 10.05
CA ASN A 4 -7.26 16.10 10.06
C ASN A 4 -7.52 15.56 11.48
N LYS A 5 -8.68 15.92 12.04
CA LYS A 5 -9.11 15.59 13.42
C LYS A 5 -9.18 14.09 13.74
N ILE A 6 -9.37 13.24 12.73
CA ILE A 6 -9.50 11.79 12.91
C ILE A 6 -8.21 11.03 12.56
N CYS A 7 -7.18 11.73 12.07
CA CYS A 7 -5.93 11.13 11.65
C CYS A 7 -4.88 11.24 12.76
N LYS A 8 -4.30 10.10 13.17
CA LYS A 8 -3.12 10.09 14.03
C LYS A 8 -1.98 10.83 13.35
N GLN A 9 -1.28 11.66 14.11
CA GLN A 9 -0.10 12.40 13.66
C GLN A 9 1.12 11.50 13.84
N ILE A 10 1.49 10.80 12.78
CA ILE A 10 2.60 9.84 12.78
C ILE A 10 3.80 10.50 12.08
N PRO A 11 5.00 10.48 12.67
CA PRO A 11 6.19 11.07 12.06
C PRO A 11 6.75 10.16 10.96
N TRP A 12 6.02 10.05 9.85
CA TRP A 12 6.43 9.27 8.68
C TRP A 12 7.77 9.76 8.12
N ARG A 13 8.51 8.86 7.47
CA ARG A 13 9.78 9.21 6.83
C ARG A 13 9.56 9.70 5.40
N GLU A 14 10.41 10.63 5.01
CA GLU A 14 10.63 10.95 3.60
C GLU A 14 11.81 10.11 3.10
N ASN A 15 11.52 9.20 2.16
CA ASN A 15 12.56 8.46 1.45
C ASN A 15 12.12 8.28 -0.01
N GLY A 16 12.60 9.18 -0.86
CA GLY A 16 12.23 9.20 -2.28
C GLY A 16 12.67 7.94 -3.03
N GLU A 17 13.80 7.33 -2.69
CA GLU A 17 14.31 6.14 -3.37
C GLU A 17 13.44 4.91 -3.09
N LEU A 18 13.14 4.65 -1.81
CA LEU A 18 12.26 3.54 -1.41
C LEU A 18 10.83 3.75 -1.93
N PHE A 19 10.33 4.98 -1.93
CA PHE A 19 9.04 5.31 -2.51
C PHE A 19 9.01 5.02 -4.02
N VAL A 20 10.04 5.45 -4.77
CA VAL A 20 10.13 5.20 -6.21
C VAL A 20 10.24 3.70 -6.50
N ALA A 21 11.01 2.95 -5.72
CA ALA A 21 11.10 1.51 -5.84
C ALA A 21 9.72 0.83 -5.65
N TRP A 22 8.96 1.24 -4.64
CA TRP A 22 7.59 0.75 -4.43
C TRP A 22 6.64 1.13 -5.57
N ARG A 23 6.61 2.41 -5.95
CA ARG A 23 5.74 2.93 -7.02
C ARG A 23 5.98 2.20 -8.34
N ASP A 24 7.23 1.89 -8.64
CA ASP A 24 7.65 1.27 -9.91
C ASP A 24 7.67 -0.26 -9.88
N GLY A 25 7.33 -0.90 -8.76
CA GLY A 25 7.36 -2.36 -8.62
C GLY A 25 8.78 -2.92 -8.74
N ARG A 26 9.73 -2.29 -8.04
CA ARG A 26 11.16 -2.65 -8.00
C ARG A 26 11.66 -2.80 -6.56
N THR A 27 10.81 -3.29 -5.67
CA THR A 27 11.11 -3.48 -4.25
C THR A 27 11.99 -4.70 -4.00
N GLY A 28 12.03 -5.65 -4.94
CA GLY A 28 12.72 -6.93 -4.79
C GLY A 28 11.86 -7.98 -4.08
N TYR A 29 10.62 -7.66 -3.72
CA TYR A 29 9.63 -8.60 -3.20
C TYR A 29 8.64 -8.93 -4.32
N PRO A 30 8.73 -10.13 -4.95
CA PRO A 30 7.97 -10.44 -6.17
C PRO A 30 6.46 -10.26 -6.02
N TRP A 31 5.90 -10.57 -4.84
CA TRP A 31 4.48 -10.35 -4.55
C TRP A 31 4.08 -8.86 -4.62
N ILE A 32 4.87 -7.98 -4.00
CA ILE A 32 4.62 -6.53 -3.99
C ILE A 32 4.83 -5.96 -5.38
N ASP A 33 5.91 -6.38 -6.05
CA ASP A 33 6.27 -5.91 -7.38
C ASP A 33 5.23 -6.30 -8.42
N ALA A 34 4.76 -7.56 -8.43
CA ALA A 34 3.69 -8.03 -9.32
C ALA A 34 2.39 -7.22 -9.15
N ILE A 35 2.00 -6.92 -7.90
CA ILE A 35 0.82 -6.10 -7.62
C ILE A 35 0.97 -4.67 -8.17
N MET A 36 2.12 -4.04 -7.95
CA MET A 36 2.37 -2.68 -8.44
C MET A 36 2.49 -2.61 -9.97
N ILE A 37 2.99 -3.67 -10.60
CA ILE A 37 3.00 -3.82 -12.06
C ILE A 37 1.58 -4.01 -12.59
N GLN A 38 0.75 -4.85 -11.95
CA GLN A 38 -0.66 -5.02 -12.30
C GLN A 38 -1.40 -3.68 -12.20
N LEU A 39 -1.20 -2.92 -11.12
CA LEU A 39 -1.79 -1.58 -10.95
C LEU A 39 -1.51 -0.70 -12.15
N ARG A 40 -0.24 -0.63 -12.56
CA ARG A 40 0.19 0.27 -13.63
C ARG A 40 -0.35 -0.16 -14.98
N LYS A 41 -0.44 -1.46 -15.24
CA LYS A 41 -0.87 -1.99 -16.53
C LYS A 41 -2.40 -2.05 -16.68
N TRP A 42 -3.12 -2.40 -15.62
CA TRP A 42 -4.55 -2.71 -15.65
C TRP A 42 -5.39 -1.62 -14.98
N GLY A 43 -4.77 -0.78 -14.17
CA GLY A 43 -5.43 0.24 -13.37
C GLY A 43 -6.38 -0.33 -12.30
N TRP A 44 -6.30 -1.63 -12.04
CA TRP A 44 -7.10 -2.29 -11.02
C TRP A 44 -6.31 -3.42 -10.36
N MET A 45 -6.57 -3.64 -9.08
CA MET A 45 -6.09 -4.79 -8.33
C MET A 45 -7.11 -5.20 -7.28
N HIS A 46 -7.06 -6.48 -6.89
CA HIS A 46 -7.92 -7.03 -5.85
C HIS A 46 -7.70 -6.31 -4.50
N HIS A 47 -8.74 -6.23 -3.67
CA HIS A 47 -8.71 -5.51 -2.40
C HIS A 47 -7.59 -6.00 -1.45
N LEU A 48 -7.34 -7.30 -1.38
CA LEU A 48 -6.24 -7.86 -0.57
C LEU A 48 -4.84 -7.54 -1.14
N ALA A 49 -4.75 -7.28 -2.44
CA ALA A 49 -3.52 -6.79 -3.06
C ALA A 49 -3.26 -5.33 -2.63
N ARG A 50 -4.30 -4.49 -2.62
CA ARG A 50 -4.25 -3.11 -2.08
C ARG A 50 -3.78 -3.11 -0.62
N HIS A 51 -4.33 -4.00 0.21
CA HIS A 51 -3.90 -4.17 1.60
C HIS A 51 -2.40 -4.49 1.72
N SER A 52 -1.92 -5.42 0.90
CA SER A 52 -0.52 -5.85 0.93
C SER A 52 0.43 -4.69 0.63
N VAL A 53 0.21 -3.98 -0.48
CA VAL A 53 1.11 -2.91 -0.92
C VAL A 53 1.00 -1.65 -0.05
N ALA A 54 -0.19 -1.33 0.47
CA ALA A 54 -0.36 -0.20 1.39
C ALA A 54 0.27 -0.48 2.76
N CYS A 55 0.16 -1.72 3.27
CA CYS A 55 0.84 -2.14 4.50
C CYS A 55 2.35 -2.05 4.32
N PHE A 56 2.89 -2.60 3.22
CA PHE A 56 4.32 -2.58 2.91
C PHE A 56 4.88 -1.16 2.87
N LEU A 57 4.21 -0.24 2.16
CA LEU A 57 4.64 1.16 2.04
C LEU A 57 4.66 1.90 3.38
N THR A 58 3.64 1.66 4.21
CA THR A 58 3.40 2.48 5.41
C THR A 58 3.92 1.77 6.67
N ARG A 59 3.03 1.27 7.52
CA ARG A 59 3.36 0.73 8.85
C ARG A 59 4.09 -0.63 8.84
N GLY A 60 4.18 -1.29 7.69
CA GLY A 60 4.75 -2.62 7.57
C GLY A 60 6.27 -2.58 7.46
N ASP A 61 6.78 -1.97 6.39
CA ASP A 61 8.18 -2.12 6.01
C ASP A 61 8.88 -0.77 5.77
N LEU A 62 8.36 0.06 4.86
CA LEU A 62 9.10 1.26 4.40
C LEU A 62 8.90 2.50 5.30
N TYR A 63 7.82 2.54 6.08
CA TYR A 63 7.49 3.67 6.96
C TYR A 63 7.35 5.02 6.24
N ILE A 64 6.82 4.98 5.01
CA ILE A 64 6.58 6.14 4.15
C ILE A 64 5.18 6.70 4.38
N HIS A 65 5.03 8.01 4.18
CA HIS A 65 3.78 8.71 4.39
C HIS A 65 2.65 8.16 3.49
N TRP A 66 1.50 7.80 4.08
CA TRP A 66 0.37 7.18 3.37
C TRP A 66 -0.18 8.04 2.23
N GLU A 67 -0.13 9.37 2.36
CA GLU A 67 -0.50 10.31 1.28
C GLU A 67 0.28 10.07 -0.02
N GLN A 68 1.55 9.70 0.05
CA GLN A 68 2.32 9.39 -1.17
C GLN A 68 1.76 8.15 -1.88
N GLY A 69 1.34 7.14 -1.11
CA GLY A 69 0.65 5.97 -1.64
C GLY A 69 -0.73 6.29 -2.19
N ARG A 70 -1.48 7.14 -1.48
CA ARG A 70 -2.80 7.66 -1.90
C ARG A 70 -2.70 8.34 -3.25
N ASP A 71 -1.72 9.22 -3.45
CA ASP A 71 -1.51 9.96 -4.69
C ASP A 71 -1.17 9.03 -5.87
N VAL A 72 -0.42 7.95 -5.62
CA VAL A 72 -0.15 6.92 -6.64
C VAL A 72 -1.44 6.19 -7.02
N PHE A 73 -2.22 5.79 -6.02
CA PHE A 73 -3.50 5.11 -6.24
C PHE A 73 -4.50 6.01 -6.95
N GLU A 74 -4.54 7.30 -6.62
CA GLU A 74 -5.44 8.27 -7.23
C GLU A 74 -5.22 8.42 -8.73
N ARG A 75 -3.96 8.30 -9.18
CA ARG A 75 -3.58 8.43 -10.59
C ARG A 75 -3.70 7.12 -11.37
N LEU A 76 -3.48 5.97 -10.73
CA LEU A 76 -3.40 4.68 -11.42
C LEU A 76 -4.68 3.87 -11.35
N LEU A 77 -5.47 4.00 -10.28
CA LEU A 77 -6.72 3.24 -10.16
C LEU A 77 -7.79 3.81 -11.08
N ILE A 78 -8.36 2.96 -11.94
CA ILE A 78 -9.54 3.32 -12.75
C ILE A 78 -10.79 3.51 -11.90
N ASP A 79 -10.82 2.89 -10.72
CA ASP A 79 -11.88 3.02 -9.71
C ASP A 79 -11.54 4.03 -8.61
N SER A 80 -10.63 4.96 -8.90
CA SER A 80 -10.25 6.02 -7.97
C SER A 80 -11.45 6.88 -7.60
N ASP A 81 -11.80 6.84 -6.31
CA ASP A 81 -12.75 7.74 -5.68
C ASP A 81 -12.06 8.43 -4.50
N TRP A 82 -12.22 9.75 -4.38
CA TRP A 82 -11.53 10.55 -3.38
C TRP A 82 -11.84 10.07 -1.95
N ALA A 83 -13.10 9.79 -1.61
CA ALA A 83 -13.48 9.40 -0.26
C ALA A 83 -12.98 7.99 0.06
N ILE A 84 -13.19 7.05 -0.86
CA ILE A 84 -12.81 5.65 -0.68
C ILE A 84 -11.29 5.51 -0.62
N ASN A 85 -10.55 6.18 -1.51
CA ASN A 85 -9.09 6.10 -1.55
C ASN A 85 -8.48 6.66 -0.25
N ASN A 86 -8.86 7.88 0.15
CA ASN A 86 -8.36 8.46 1.40
C ASN A 86 -8.74 7.63 2.64
N GLY A 87 -9.98 7.17 2.72
CA GLY A 87 -10.46 6.36 3.85
C GLY A 87 -9.69 5.05 4.00
N ASN A 88 -9.43 4.34 2.89
CA ASN A 88 -8.69 3.09 2.92
C ASN A 88 -7.20 3.29 3.24
N TRP A 89 -6.56 4.35 2.75
CA TRP A 89 -5.17 4.65 3.11
C TRP A 89 -5.02 5.03 4.59
N LEU A 90 -5.97 5.78 5.15
CA LEU A 90 -6.02 6.04 6.59
C LEU A 90 -6.17 4.75 7.40
N TRP A 91 -7.03 3.84 6.96
CA TRP A 91 -7.25 2.53 7.59
C TRP A 91 -5.98 1.67 7.56
N LEU A 92 -5.41 1.45 6.37
CA LEU A 92 -4.34 0.48 6.17
C LEU A 92 -3.00 0.93 6.78
N SER A 93 -2.78 2.25 6.84
CA SER A 93 -1.64 2.84 7.55
C SER A 93 -1.79 2.87 9.07
N CYS A 94 -2.93 2.42 9.61
CA CYS A 94 -3.30 2.59 11.03
C CYS A 94 -3.37 4.05 11.50
N SER A 95 -3.59 4.99 10.58
CA SER A 95 -3.75 6.42 10.90
C SER A 95 -5.15 6.73 11.41
N SER A 96 -6.18 5.98 11.00
CA SER A 96 -7.55 6.04 11.52
C SER A 96 -8.25 4.69 11.33
N PHE A 97 -9.41 4.48 11.97
CA PHE A 97 -10.33 3.32 11.83
C PHE A 97 -9.82 1.95 12.25
N PHE A 98 -8.54 1.64 12.05
CA PHE A 98 -7.91 0.37 12.41
C PHE A 98 -6.63 0.62 13.20
N TYR A 99 -6.54 0.03 14.39
CA TYR A 99 -5.47 0.34 15.36
C TYR A 99 -4.62 -0.88 15.74
N GLN A 100 -4.87 -2.06 15.17
CA GLN A 100 -4.06 -3.25 15.40
C GLN A 100 -2.80 -3.24 14.52
N TYR A 101 -1.94 -2.24 14.73
CA TYR A 101 -0.74 -1.99 13.91
C TYR A 101 0.25 -3.16 13.87
N HIS A 102 0.23 -4.02 14.90
CA HIS A 102 1.03 -5.24 14.98
C HIS A 102 0.63 -6.33 13.96
N ARG A 103 -0.54 -6.22 13.32
CA ARG A 103 -0.98 -7.16 12.26
C ARG A 103 -0.40 -6.74 10.91
N ILE A 104 0.85 -7.11 10.64
CA ILE A 104 1.57 -6.75 9.41
C ILE A 104 1.43 -7.88 8.38
N TYR A 105 1.18 -7.51 7.12
CA TYR A 105 1.17 -8.45 6.00
C TYR A 105 2.61 -8.81 5.63
N SER A 106 2.95 -10.09 5.64
CA SER A 106 4.27 -10.53 5.15
C SER A 106 4.32 -10.42 3.62
N PRO A 107 5.30 -9.71 3.03
CA PRO A 107 5.45 -9.61 1.58
C PRO A 107 5.90 -10.93 0.94
N ILE A 108 6.23 -11.96 1.74
CA ILE A 108 6.66 -13.28 1.25
C ILE A 108 5.58 -14.34 1.47
N SER A 109 5.08 -14.47 2.71
CA SER A 109 4.17 -15.59 3.03
C SER A 109 2.72 -15.33 2.62
N PHE A 110 2.30 -14.07 2.46
CA PHE A 110 0.91 -13.75 2.13
C PHE A 110 0.53 -14.23 0.72
N GLY A 111 1.37 -13.97 -0.28
CA GLY A 111 1.16 -14.46 -1.65
C GLY A 111 1.11 -15.99 -1.72
N LYS A 112 2.10 -16.66 -1.11
CA LYS A 112 2.21 -18.13 -1.05
C LYS A 112 0.97 -18.83 -0.47
N LYS A 113 0.20 -18.15 0.37
CA LYS A 113 -1.02 -18.72 0.96
C LYS A 113 -2.14 -18.90 -0.07
N TYR A 114 -2.22 -18.04 -1.07
CA TYR A 114 -3.30 -18.01 -2.07
C TYR A 114 -2.83 -18.47 -3.46
N ASP A 115 -1.54 -18.29 -3.74
CA ASP A 115 -0.88 -18.72 -4.96
C ASP A 115 0.45 -19.41 -4.61
N PRO A 116 0.40 -20.71 -4.25
CA PRO A 116 1.59 -21.46 -3.83
C PRO A 116 2.56 -21.73 -4.99
N ASN A 117 2.06 -21.74 -6.23
CA ASN A 117 2.88 -21.96 -7.43
C ASN A 117 3.53 -20.68 -7.93
N GLY A 118 2.96 -19.52 -7.59
CA GLY A 118 3.43 -18.22 -8.05
C GLY A 118 2.99 -17.89 -9.47
N ASP A 119 1.82 -18.39 -9.90
CA ASP A 119 1.28 -18.15 -11.25
C ASP A 119 0.93 -16.66 -11.48
N TYR A 120 0.70 -15.89 -10.40
CA TYR A 120 0.43 -14.45 -10.44
C TYR A 120 1.70 -13.60 -10.56
N ILE A 121 2.85 -14.09 -10.08
CA ILE A 121 4.14 -13.38 -10.09
C ILE A 121 4.75 -13.40 -11.49
#